data_AF-A0A0B3AFM8-F1
#
_entry.id   AF-A0A0B3AFM8-F1
#
_cell.length_a   1.000
_cell.length_b   1.000
_cell.length_c   1.000
_cell.angle_alpha   90.00
_cell.angle_beta   90.00
_cell.angle_gamma   90.00
#
_symmetry.space_group_name_H-M   'P 1'
#
loop_
_entity.id
_entity.type
_entity.pdbx_description
1 polymer ?
#
loop_
_entity_poly.entity_id
_entity_poly.type
_entity_poly.pdbx_seq_one_letter_code
_entity_poly.pdbx_strand_id
1 'polypeptide(L)'
;MALFTFKKKSADDVPPMEFQPMPAPSPADEAIQMRQQGMSNGQIAQALQSKGYQPQQISDALSQAALQGMPQQQFPPQQGFMQQPYAAPQQFSPPPMFQQPPPQEGYSITDERIEEIAEAIIDEKWQELVKDVKKVTEWKGTMEARLDQIEQQVKDTRASMDNMQKAIFGKISDYDKSITNVGTEIKAMEKVFQQVLPSLTESVSRLDRMTKGTARK
;
A
#
# COMPACT_ATOMS: atom_id res chain seq x y z
N MET A 1 43.94 8.91 68.11
CA MET A 1 43.41 7.53 67.89
C MET A 1 42.03 7.69 67.27
N ALA A 2 41.62 7.08 66.17
CA ALA A 2 42.11 5.90 65.46
C ALA A 2 41.98 6.08 63.93
N LEU A 3 42.85 5.38 63.22
CA LEU A 3 42.89 5.17 61.78
C LEU A 3 41.67 4.39 61.30
N PHE A 4 41.05 4.81 60.19
CA PHE A 4 40.42 3.90 59.23
C PHE A 4 40.70 4.38 57.81
N THR A 5 41.49 3.56 57.12
CA THR A 5 41.74 3.53 55.67
C THR A 5 40.62 2.77 54.94
N PHE A 6 40.70 2.74 53.60
CA PHE A 6 39.88 1.97 52.61
C PHE A 6 38.63 2.68 52.06
N LYS A 7 38.31 2.65 50.75
CA LYS A 7 38.82 1.89 49.60
C LYS A 7 38.47 2.65 48.30
N LYS A 8 39.44 2.84 47.41
CA LYS A 8 39.23 3.27 46.03
C LYS A 8 38.42 2.17 45.33
N LYS A 9 37.19 2.48 44.89
CA LYS A 9 36.31 1.54 44.17
C LYS A 9 36.87 1.39 42.75
N SER A 10 37.52 0.24 42.52
CA SER A 10 38.05 -0.17 41.23
C SER A 10 36.93 -0.33 40.21
N ALA A 11 37.22 -0.03 38.95
CA ALA A 11 36.32 -0.10 37.80
C ALA A 11 36.09 -1.55 37.28
N ASP A 12 36.06 -2.52 38.19
CA ASP A 12 35.96 -3.96 37.89
C ASP A 12 34.85 -4.65 38.72
N ASP A 13 33.79 -3.91 39.02
CA ASP A 13 32.61 -4.44 39.72
C ASP A 13 31.33 -4.04 38.97
N VAL A 14 31.37 -4.26 37.65
CA VAL A 14 30.17 -4.28 36.82
C VAL A 14 29.75 -5.75 36.78
N PRO A 15 28.57 -6.12 37.33
CA PRO A 15 28.08 -7.49 37.20
C PRO A 15 28.05 -7.86 35.71
N PRO A 16 28.36 -9.12 35.34
CA PRO A 16 28.27 -9.53 33.94
C PRO A 16 26.85 -9.20 33.47
N MET A 17 26.74 -8.31 32.49
CA MET A 17 25.48 -8.09 31.79
C MET A 17 25.12 -9.41 31.15
N GLU A 18 24.26 -10.17 31.83
CA GLU A 18 23.54 -11.26 31.23
C GLU A 18 22.87 -10.66 29.99
N PHE A 19 23.30 -11.14 28.82
CA PHE A 19 22.61 -10.87 27.57
C PHE A 19 21.20 -11.44 27.73
N GLN A 20 20.27 -10.61 28.20
CA GLN A 20 18.86 -10.89 28.09
C GLN A 20 18.61 -11.04 26.58
N PRO A 21 18.17 -12.22 26.10
CA PRO A 21 17.75 -12.32 24.71
C PRO A 21 16.68 -11.27 24.52
N MET A 22 16.86 -10.39 23.52
CA MET A 22 15.86 -9.39 23.18
C MET A 22 14.49 -10.06 23.16
N PRO A 23 13.46 -9.51 23.82
CA PRO A 23 12.14 -10.11 23.79
C PRO A 23 11.75 -10.26 22.31
N ALA A 24 11.45 -11.50 21.92
CA ALA A 24 10.90 -11.75 20.59
C ALA A 24 9.71 -10.79 20.40
N PRO A 25 9.56 -10.16 19.21
CA PRO A 25 8.46 -9.24 18.95
C PRO A 25 7.16 -9.94 19.36
N SER A 26 6.37 -9.27 20.21
CA SER A 26 5.13 -9.87 20.65
C SER A 26 4.23 -10.08 19.42
N PRO A 27 3.42 -11.16 19.37
CA PRO A 27 2.52 -11.37 18.25
C PRO A 27 1.59 -10.17 18.01
N ALA A 28 1.31 -9.37 19.05
CA ALA A 28 0.59 -8.10 18.94
C ALA A 28 1.35 -7.05 18.11
N ASP A 29 2.64 -6.83 18.39
CA ASP A 29 3.47 -5.86 17.65
C ASP A 29 3.54 -6.22 16.16
N GLU A 30 3.66 -7.51 15.87
CA GLU A 30 3.71 -8.01 14.51
C GLU A 30 2.37 -7.86 13.78
N ALA A 31 1.25 -8.15 14.47
CA ALA A 31 -0.09 -7.90 13.93
C ALA A 31 -0.32 -6.41 13.63
N ILE A 32 0.13 -5.51 14.51
CA ILE A 32 0.06 -4.06 14.33
C ILE A 32 0.84 -3.63 13.09
N GLN A 33 2.06 -4.15 12.90
CA GLN A 33 2.90 -3.83 11.76
C GLN A 33 2.30 -4.31 10.44
N MET A 34 1.83 -5.56 10.37
CA MET A 34 1.20 -6.10 9.17
C MET A 34 -0.08 -5.34 8.80
N ARG A 35 -0.82 -4.87 9.80
CA ARG A 35 -2.00 -4.04 9.57
C ARG A 35 -1.65 -2.63 9.07
N GLN A 36 -0.56 -2.03 9.55
CA GLN A 36 -0.06 -0.76 8.98
C GLN A 36 0.36 -0.91 7.52
N GLN A 37 0.75 -2.12 7.10
CA GLN A 37 1.00 -2.46 5.69
C GLN A 37 -0.29 -2.71 4.88
N GLY A 38 -1.47 -2.53 5.48
CA GLY A 38 -2.77 -2.72 4.82
C GLY A 38 -3.21 -4.18 4.72
N MET A 39 -2.58 -5.12 5.43
CA MET A 39 -3.02 -6.51 5.44
C MET A 39 -4.35 -6.67 6.20
N SER A 40 -5.20 -7.57 5.71
CA SER A 40 -6.47 -7.92 6.37
C SER A 40 -6.26 -8.83 7.58
N ASN A 41 -7.18 -8.81 8.55
CA ASN A 41 -7.10 -9.64 9.76
C ASN A 41 -6.95 -11.15 9.45
N GLY A 42 -7.58 -11.64 8.37
CA GLY A 42 -7.42 -13.03 7.94
C GLY A 42 -6.02 -13.35 7.41
N GLN A 43 -5.42 -12.42 6.65
CA GLN A 43 -4.04 -12.57 6.17
C GLN A 43 -3.02 -12.50 7.31
N ILE A 44 -3.27 -11.62 8.29
CA ILE A 44 -2.44 -11.48 9.50
C ILE A 44 -2.53 -12.76 10.33
N ALA A 45 -3.73 -13.31 10.54
CA ALA A 45 -3.91 -14.57 11.25
C ALA A 45 -3.12 -15.71 10.60
N GLN A 46 -3.15 -15.81 9.27
CA GLN A 46 -2.44 -16.84 8.52
C GLN A 46 -0.91 -16.64 8.57
N ALA A 47 -0.43 -15.39 8.56
CA ALA A 47 0.98 -15.05 8.72
C ALA A 47 1.51 -15.33 10.14
N LEU A 48 0.70 -15.09 11.18
CA LEU A 48 1.07 -15.43 12.55
C LEU A 48 0.99 -16.95 12.79
N GLN A 49 0.01 -17.63 12.19
CA GLN A 49 -0.08 -19.08 12.26
C GLN A 49 1.13 -19.76 11.59
N SER A 50 1.62 -19.24 10.46
CA SER A 50 2.82 -19.76 9.79
C SER A 50 4.10 -19.54 10.59
N LYS A 51 4.10 -18.55 11.49
CA LYS A 51 5.16 -18.28 12.48
C LYS A 51 5.04 -19.13 13.75
N GLY A 52 4.00 -19.97 13.86
CA GLY A 52 3.82 -20.92 14.95
C GLY A 52 3.13 -20.35 16.20
N TYR A 53 2.49 -19.18 16.10
CA TYR A 53 1.73 -18.62 17.21
C TYR A 53 0.44 -19.41 17.48
N GLN A 54 0.05 -19.50 18.75
CA GLN A 54 -1.18 -20.22 19.15
C GLN A 54 -2.43 -19.43 18.78
N PRO A 55 -3.56 -20.09 18.45
CA PRO A 55 -4.81 -19.40 18.07
C PRO A 55 -5.28 -18.34 19.07
N GLN A 56 -5.10 -18.60 20.37
CA GLN A 56 -5.46 -17.68 21.44
C GLN A 56 -4.57 -16.42 21.46
N GLN A 57 -3.28 -16.57 21.16
CA GLN A 57 -2.34 -15.45 21.04
C GLN A 57 -2.60 -14.62 19.78
N ILE A 58 -3.00 -15.28 18.68
CA ILE A 58 -3.37 -14.61 17.43
C ILE A 58 -4.64 -13.77 17.64
N SER A 59 -5.65 -14.31 18.33
CA SER A 59 -6.88 -13.56 18.64
C SER A 59 -6.62 -12.34 19.52
N ASP A 60 -5.75 -12.48 20.52
CA ASP A 60 -5.37 -11.38 21.41
C ASP A 60 -4.58 -10.31 20.64
N ALA A 61 -3.59 -10.72 19.84
CA ALA A 61 -2.82 -9.84 18.98
C ALA A 61 -3.66 -9.05 17.96
N LEU A 62 -4.63 -9.71 17.30
CA LEU A 62 -5.54 -9.07 16.36
C LEU A 62 -6.47 -8.07 17.04
N SER A 63 -6.90 -8.36 18.27
CA SER A 63 -7.74 -7.47 19.07
C SER A 63 -6.95 -6.23 19.52
N GLN A 64 -5.72 -6.42 20.00
CA GLN A 64 -4.82 -5.33 20.37
C GLN A 64 -4.45 -4.46 19.16
N ALA A 65 -4.16 -5.10 18.02
CA ALA A 65 -3.99 -4.38 16.77
C ALA A 65 -5.25 -3.56 16.50
N ALA A 66 -6.44 -4.17 16.39
CA ALA A 66 -7.71 -3.49 16.10
C ALA A 66 -7.88 -2.18 16.90
N LEU A 67 -7.64 -2.23 18.22
CA LEU A 67 -7.75 -1.09 19.14
C LEU A 67 -6.79 0.06 18.82
N GLN A 68 -5.56 -0.20 18.39
CA GLN A 68 -4.57 0.85 18.10
C GLN A 68 -4.78 1.57 16.76
N GLY A 69 -5.70 1.07 15.93
CA GLY A 69 -6.01 1.65 14.61
C GLY A 69 -7.25 2.55 14.60
N MET A 70 -7.93 2.68 15.75
CA MET A 70 -9.05 3.59 15.90
C MET A 70 -8.54 4.91 16.52
N PRO A 71 -8.85 6.08 15.94
CA PRO A 71 -8.66 7.34 16.66
C PRO A 71 -9.46 7.26 17.97
N GLN A 72 -8.83 7.63 19.08
CA GLN A 72 -9.43 7.63 20.42
C GLN A 72 -10.83 8.24 20.39
N GLN A 73 -11.85 7.40 20.34
CA GLN A 73 -13.18 7.74 20.79
C GLN A 73 -13.35 7.10 22.16
N GLN A 74 -13.40 7.98 23.14
CA GLN A 74 -13.68 7.69 24.54
C GLN A 74 -14.91 6.79 24.64
N PHE A 75 -14.70 5.51 24.98
CA PHE A 75 -15.77 4.70 25.53
C PHE A 75 -15.95 5.05 27.01
N PRO A 76 -17.19 5.25 27.49
CA PRO A 76 -17.46 5.47 28.90
C PRO A 76 -17.11 4.20 29.71
N PRO A 77 -16.64 4.34 30.95
CA PRO A 77 -16.23 3.21 31.78
C PRO A 77 -17.45 2.34 32.12
N GLN A 78 -17.35 1.04 31.83
CA GLN A 78 -18.29 0.05 32.38
C GLN A 78 -18.16 0.06 33.90
N GLN A 79 -19.26 0.42 34.54
CA GLN A 79 -19.46 0.34 35.98
C GLN A 79 -19.28 -1.09 36.47
N GLY A 80 -18.55 -1.21 37.58
CA GLY A 80 -18.22 -2.46 38.22
C GLY A 80 -19.43 -3.26 38.67
N PHE A 81 -19.23 -4.58 38.67
CA PHE A 81 -20.05 -5.56 39.37
C PHE A 81 -20.15 -5.19 40.86
N MET A 82 -21.34 -4.74 41.30
CA MET A 82 -21.67 -4.70 42.72
C MET A 82 -21.98 -6.11 43.22
N GLN A 83 -21.19 -6.55 44.19
CA GLN A 83 -21.54 -7.63 45.10
C GLN A 83 -22.76 -7.21 45.94
N GLN A 84 -23.79 -8.05 45.99
CA GLN A 84 -24.91 -7.92 46.93
C GLN A 84 -24.54 -8.57 48.27
N PRO A 85 -24.65 -7.86 49.41
CA PRO A 85 -24.48 -8.45 50.72
C PRO A 85 -25.79 -9.03 51.27
N TYR A 86 -25.66 -10.18 51.90
CA TYR A 86 -26.68 -10.83 52.73
C TYR A 86 -27.20 -9.91 53.85
N ALA A 87 -28.52 -9.91 54.07
CA ALA A 87 -29.16 -9.53 55.32
C ALA A 87 -30.32 -10.49 55.64
N ALA A 88 -30.38 -10.91 56.91
CA ALA A 88 -31.22 -11.99 57.45
C ALA A 88 -32.56 -11.45 58.06
N PRO A 89 -33.23 -12.18 58.97
CA PRO A 89 -34.39 -13.04 58.71
C PRO A 89 -35.69 -12.51 59.36
N GLN A 90 -36.88 -12.99 58.97
CA GLN A 90 -38.01 -13.23 59.89
C GLN A 90 -39.22 -13.91 59.24
N GLN A 91 -39.74 -14.87 60.02
CA GLN A 91 -41.13 -15.27 60.23
C GLN A 91 -41.81 -16.36 59.40
N PHE A 92 -42.20 -17.37 60.19
CA PHE A 92 -42.84 -18.65 59.92
C PHE A 92 -44.23 -18.52 59.29
N SER A 93 -44.53 -19.42 58.36
CA SER A 93 -45.89 -19.82 57.94
C SER A 93 -45.91 -21.33 57.67
N PRO A 94 -47.04 -22.01 57.92
CA PRO A 94 -47.13 -23.48 58.03
C PRO A 94 -46.90 -24.23 56.71
N PRO A 95 -46.48 -25.51 56.75
CA PRO A 95 -46.00 -26.24 55.58
C PRO A 95 -47.16 -26.66 54.64
N PRO A 96 -47.12 -26.32 53.35
CA PRO A 96 -47.95 -26.98 52.36
C PRO A 96 -47.36 -28.35 52.01
N MET A 97 -48.25 -29.32 51.85
CA MET A 97 -47.94 -30.69 51.44
C MET A 97 -47.05 -30.72 50.19
N PHE A 98 -46.02 -31.57 50.23
CA PHE A 98 -45.28 -31.99 49.04
C PHE A 98 -46.24 -32.70 48.08
N GLN A 99 -46.75 -31.96 47.09
CA GLN A 99 -47.08 -32.54 45.80
C GLN A 99 -45.78 -32.62 45.02
N GLN A 100 -45.31 -33.85 44.78
CA GLN A 100 -44.24 -34.12 43.82
C GLN A 100 -44.61 -33.43 42.49
N PRO A 101 -43.75 -32.54 41.97
CA PRO A 101 -43.83 -32.19 40.57
C PRO A 101 -43.69 -33.48 39.75
N PRO A 102 -44.37 -33.60 38.60
CA PRO A 102 -44.08 -34.67 37.66
C PRO A 102 -42.56 -34.69 37.38
N PRO A 103 -41.96 -35.86 37.10
CA PRO A 103 -40.56 -35.92 36.74
C PRO A 103 -40.34 -34.90 35.63
N GLN A 104 -39.45 -33.93 35.89
CA GLN A 104 -38.90 -33.12 34.83
C GLN A 104 -38.33 -34.12 33.83
N GLU A 105 -39.03 -34.26 32.71
CA GLU A 105 -38.40 -34.69 31.48
C GLU A 105 -37.10 -33.91 31.43
N GLY A 106 -35.99 -34.65 31.44
CA GLY A 106 -34.70 -34.05 31.20
C GLY A 106 -34.86 -33.14 30.00
N TYR A 107 -34.19 -32.00 30.03
CA TYR A 107 -33.87 -31.27 28.82
C TYR A 107 -33.14 -32.23 27.87
N SER A 108 -33.91 -33.06 27.16
CA SER A 108 -33.59 -33.42 25.81
C SER A 108 -33.50 -32.07 25.13
N ILE A 109 -32.29 -31.71 24.74
CA ILE A 109 -32.13 -30.77 23.64
C ILE A 109 -32.93 -31.42 22.52
N THR A 110 -34.20 -31.05 22.38
CA THR A 110 -35.07 -31.66 21.38
C THR A 110 -34.50 -31.28 20.03
N ASP A 111 -34.56 -32.20 19.07
CA ASP A 111 -34.12 -31.95 17.70
C ASP A 111 -34.72 -30.64 17.16
N GLU A 112 -35.90 -30.23 17.64
CA GLU A 112 -36.57 -28.95 17.33
C GLU A 112 -35.76 -27.70 17.70
N ARG A 113 -35.05 -27.67 18.84
CA ARG A 113 -34.19 -26.51 19.20
C ARG A 113 -32.92 -26.48 18.37
N ILE A 114 -32.39 -27.65 18.01
CA ILE A 114 -31.25 -27.75 17.11
C ILE A 114 -31.67 -27.34 15.70
N GLU A 115 -32.88 -27.70 15.27
CA GLU A 115 -33.48 -27.32 13.99
C GLU A 115 -33.74 -25.82 13.92
N GLU A 116 -34.32 -25.20 14.95
CA GLU A 116 -34.53 -23.74 15.00
C GLU A 116 -33.20 -22.95 14.97
N ILE A 117 -32.18 -23.40 15.71
CA ILE A 117 -30.84 -22.80 15.69
C ILE A 117 -30.18 -23.02 14.32
N ALA A 118 -30.33 -24.21 13.73
CA ALA A 118 -29.78 -24.51 12.41
C ALA A 118 -30.45 -23.68 11.32
N GLU A 119 -31.77 -23.53 11.31
CA GLU A 119 -32.50 -22.69 10.36
C GLU A 119 -32.08 -21.22 10.49
N ALA A 120 -31.99 -20.69 11.71
CA ALA A 120 -31.54 -19.32 11.93
C ALA A 120 -30.09 -19.10 11.44
N ILE A 121 -29.19 -20.05 11.68
CA ILE A 121 -27.79 -19.98 11.20
C ILE A 121 -27.74 -20.11 9.67
N ILE A 122 -28.54 -21.00 9.07
CA ILE A 122 -28.61 -21.18 7.62
C ILE A 122 -29.12 -19.90 6.95
N ASP A 123 -30.19 -19.30 7.47
CA ASP A 123 -30.72 -18.05 6.93
C ASP A 123 -29.72 -16.90 7.04
N GLU A 124 -29.05 -16.76 8.19
CA GLU A 124 -28.01 -15.73 8.36
C GLU A 124 -26.87 -15.92 7.35
N LYS A 125 -26.36 -17.14 7.21
CA LYS A 125 -25.28 -17.46 6.25
C LYS A 125 -25.74 -17.36 4.80
N TRP A 126 -26.99 -17.68 4.50
CA TRP A 126 -27.57 -17.52 3.17
C TRP A 126 -27.66 -16.04 2.79
N GLN A 127 -28.13 -15.19 3.71
CA GLN A 127 -28.20 -13.74 3.49
C GLN A 127 -26.81 -13.12 3.30
N GLU A 128 -25.81 -13.55 4.09
CA GLU A 128 -24.42 -13.13 3.93
C GLU A 128 -23.87 -13.53 2.55
N LEU A 129 -24.12 -14.76 2.11
CA LEU A 129 -23.70 -15.26 0.80
C LEU A 129 -24.37 -14.50 -0.35
N VAL A 130 -25.69 -14.26 -0.26
CA VAL A 130 -26.42 -13.46 -1.28
C VAL A 130 -25.85 -12.05 -1.37
N LYS A 131 -25.48 -11.45 -0.23
CA LYS A 131 -24.86 -10.13 -0.19
C LYS A 131 -23.49 -10.14 -0.89
N ASP A 132 -22.68 -11.15 -0.68
CA ASP A 132 -21.37 -11.25 -1.32
C ASP A 132 -21.48 -11.54 -2.82
N VAL A 133 -22.45 -12.35 -3.25
CA VAL A 133 -22.75 -12.56 -4.68
C VAL A 133 -23.18 -11.25 -5.36
N LYS A 134 -23.97 -10.41 -4.68
CA LYS A 134 -24.32 -9.07 -5.19
C LYS A 134 -23.08 -8.19 -5.37
N LYS A 135 -22.19 -8.15 -4.38
CA LYS A 135 -20.91 -7.42 -4.50
C LYS A 135 -20.06 -7.92 -5.67
N VAL A 136 -19.98 -9.23 -5.88
CA VAL A 136 -19.25 -9.81 -7.02
C VAL A 136 -19.90 -9.42 -8.35
N THR A 137 -21.22 -9.35 -8.40
CA THR A 137 -21.96 -8.91 -9.60
C THR A 137 -21.71 -7.43 -9.91
N GLU A 138 -21.74 -6.57 -8.90
CA GLU A 138 -21.41 -5.15 -9.03
C GLU A 138 -19.95 -4.94 -9.46
N TRP A 139 -19.03 -5.71 -8.87
CA TRP A 139 -17.62 -5.71 -9.23
C TRP A 139 -17.41 -6.18 -10.67
N LYS A 140 -18.11 -7.24 -11.10
CA LYS A 140 -18.11 -7.72 -12.49
C LYS A 140 -18.57 -6.62 -13.45
N GLY A 141 -19.69 -5.96 -13.16
CA GLY A 141 -20.17 -4.86 -14.00
C GLY A 141 -19.18 -3.69 -14.07
N THR A 142 -18.54 -3.35 -12.95
CA THR A 142 -17.49 -2.32 -12.91
C THR A 142 -16.25 -2.72 -13.72
N MET A 143 -15.86 -4.01 -13.70
CA MET A 143 -14.74 -4.51 -14.50
C MET A 143 -15.05 -4.58 -15.99
N GLU A 144 -16.26 -4.98 -16.36
CA GLU A 144 -16.72 -4.95 -17.76
C GLU A 144 -16.63 -3.52 -18.31
N ALA A 145 -17.15 -2.53 -17.57
CA ALA A 145 -17.02 -1.13 -17.96
C ALA A 145 -15.55 -0.65 -18.07
N ARG A 146 -14.67 -1.08 -17.16
CA ARG A 146 -13.23 -0.76 -17.23
C ARG A 146 -12.54 -1.40 -18.42
N LEU A 147 -12.90 -2.64 -18.75
CA LEU A 147 -12.38 -3.34 -19.93
C LEU A 147 -12.79 -2.62 -21.21
N ASP A 148 -14.05 -2.17 -21.32
CA ASP A 148 -14.52 -1.38 -22.45
C ASP A 148 -13.76 -0.06 -22.58
N GLN A 149 -13.52 0.63 -21.46
CA GLN A 149 -12.72 1.86 -21.45
C GLN A 149 -11.26 1.62 -21.87
N ILE A 150 -10.64 0.54 -21.40
CA ILE A 150 -9.28 0.17 -21.78
C ILE A 150 -9.22 -0.16 -23.28
N GLU A 151 -10.19 -0.93 -23.80
CA GLU A 151 -10.26 -1.24 -25.23
C GLU A 151 -10.35 0.04 -26.06
N GLN A 152 -11.19 1.00 -25.66
CA GLN A 152 -11.31 2.28 -26.34
C GLN A 152 -10.00 3.08 -26.28
N GLN A 153 -9.36 3.18 -25.12
CA GLN A 153 -8.08 3.87 -24.96
C GLN A 153 -6.97 3.25 -25.82
N VAL A 154 -6.95 1.93 -25.96
CA VAL A 154 -6.00 1.24 -26.84
C VAL A 154 -6.26 1.58 -28.31
N LYS A 155 -7.52 1.62 -28.74
CA LYS A 155 -7.90 2.04 -30.11
C LYS A 155 -7.48 3.49 -30.37
N ASP A 156 -7.76 4.39 -29.43
CA ASP A 156 -7.42 5.81 -29.55
C ASP A 156 -5.90 6.02 -29.56
N THR A 157 -5.16 5.28 -28.72
CA THR A 157 -3.70 5.29 -28.69
C THR A 157 -3.12 4.84 -30.04
N ARG A 158 -3.68 3.78 -30.62
CA ARG A 158 -3.28 3.28 -31.95
C ARG A 158 -3.53 4.34 -33.02
N ALA A 159 -4.70 4.97 -33.02
CA ALA A 159 -5.03 6.03 -33.97
C ALA A 159 -4.09 7.23 -33.83
N SER A 160 -3.76 7.62 -32.59
CA SER A 160 -2.78 8.68 -32.32
C SER A 160 -1.38 8.32 -32.82
N MET A 161 -0.93 7.06 -32.65
CA MET A 161 0.35 6.60 -33.19
C MET A 161 0.37 6.64 -34.72
N ASP A 162 -0.69 6.21 -35.39
CA ASP A 162 -0.80 6.26 -36.86
C ASP A 162 -0.72 7.71 -37.37
N ASN A 163 -1.41 8.64 -36.69
CA ASN A 163 -1.35 10.07 -37.01
C ASN A 163 0.04 10.66 -36.76
N MET A 164 0.69 10.27 -35.67
CA MET A 164 2.06 10.71 -35.35
C MET A 164 3.05 10.19 -36.39
N GLN A 165 2.96 8.92 -36.80
CA GLN A 165 3.80 8.36 -37.85
C GLN A 165 3.64 9.13 -39.16
N LYS A 166 2.41 9.42 -39.58
CA LYS A 166 2.14 10.25 -40.77
C LYS A 166 2.76 11.65 -40.64
N ALA A 167 2.61 12.30 -39.48
CA ALA A 167 3.18 13.62 -39.24
C ALA A 167 4.72 13.60 -39.27
N ILE A 168 5.35 12.58 -38.69
CA ILE A 168 6.80 12.38 -38.71
C ILE A 168 7.29 12.16 -40.15
N PHE A 169 6.65 11.27 -40.92
CA PHE A 169 7.01 11.07 -42.32
C PHE A 169 6.86 12.34 -43.16
N GLY A 170 5.79 13.12 -42.92
CA GLY A 170 5.61 14.42 -43.55
C GLY A 170 6.76 15.38 -43.24
N LYS A 171 7.10 15.55 -41.94
CA LYS A 171 8.23 16.38 -41.53
C LYS A 171 9.55 15.91 -42.12
N ILE A 172 9.84 14.60 -42.09
CA ILE A 172 11.08 14.05 -42.68
C ILE A 172 11.14 14.35 -44.18
N SER A 173 10.03 14.22 -44.91
CA SER A 173 9.97 14.56 -46.33
C SER A 173 10.23 16.05 -46.57
N ASP A 174 9.68 16.93 -45.74
CA ASP A 174 9.94 18.37 -45.83
C ASP A 174 11.40 18.72 -45.48
N TYR A 175 11.99 18.03 -44.50
CA TYR A 175 13.41 18.14 -44.16
C TYR A 175 14.30 17.70 -45.33
N ASP A 176 13.99 16.57 -45.97
CA ASP A 176 14.73 16.06 -47.13
C ASP A 176 14.75 17.07 -48.30
N LYS A 177 13.58 17.66 -48.59
CA LYS A 177 13.47 18.76 -49.57
C LYS A 177 14.28 19.98 -49.16
N SER A 178 14.21 20.39 -47.89
CA SER A 178 14.97 21.54 -47.38
C SER A 178 16.48 21.31 -47.50
N ILE A 179 16.96 20.11 -47.14
CA ILE A 179 18.38 19.76 -47.24
C ILE A 179 18.82 19.73 -48.72
N THR A 180 17.98 19.21 -49.61
CA THR A 180 18.25 19.22 -51.06
C THR A 180 18.34 20.64 -51.63
N ASN A 181 17.43 21.53 -51.21
CA ASN A 181 17.47 22.94 -51.61
C ASN A 181 18.72 23.63 -51.09
N VAL A 182 19.05 23.45 -49.81
CA VAL A 182 20.29 23.99 -49.21
C VAL A 182 21.52 23.44 -49.95
N GLY A 183 21.55 22.16 -50.31
CA GLY A 183 22.64 21.59 -51.11
C GLY A 183 22.77 22.24 -52.50
N THR A 184 21.65 22.64 -53.09
CA THR A 184 21.63 23.35 -54.37
C THR A 184 22.15 24.78 -54.22
N GLU A 185 21.73 25.50 -53.18
CA GLU A 185 22.23 26.84 -52.84
C GLU A 185 23.72 26.82 -52.50
N ILE A 186 24.17 25.85 -51.71
CA ILE A 186 25.59 25.66 -51.39
C ILE A 186 26.41 25.42 -52.66
N LYS A 187 25.94 24.61 -53.60
CA LYS A 187 26.61 24.42 -54.90
C LYS A 187 26.65 25.69 -55.74
N ALA A 188 25.58 26.49 -55.72
CA ALA A 188 25.57 27.78 -56.41
C ALA A 188 26.59 28.74 -55.78
N MET A 189 26.62 28.80 -54.44
CA MET A 189 27.60 29.58 -53.69
C MET A 189 29.04 29.09 -53.94
N GLU A 190 29.26 27.78 -54.03
CA GLU A 190 30.54 27.19 -54.43
C GLU A 190 31.00 27.70 -55.80
N LYS A 191 30.11 27.71 -56.79
CA LYS A 191 30.41 28.27 -58.12
C LYS A 191 30.74 29.76 -58.08
N VAL A 192 30.01 30.54 -57.27
CA VAL A 192 30.31 31.97 -57.08
C VAL A 192 31.69 32.13 -56.45
N PHE A 193 32.03 31.36 -55.42
CA PHE A 193 33.37 31.36 -54.84
C PHE A 193 34.45 30.98 -55.86
N GLN A 194 34.23 29.97 -56.69
CA GLN A 194 35.14 29.58 -57.76
C GLN A 194 35.39 30.71 -58.77
N GLN A 195 34.39 31.56 -59.04
CA GLN A 195 34.53 32.72 -59.94
C GLN A 195 35.18 33.93 -59.24
N VAL A 196 34.88 34.15 -57.96
CA VAL A 196 35.35 35.32 -57.20
C VAL A 196 36.80 35.15 -56.73
N LEU A 197 37.22 33.94 -56.34
CA LEU A 197 38.59 33.69 -55.86
C LEU A 197 39.65 34.15 -56.88
N PRO A 198 39.61 33.76 -58.17
CA PRO A 198 40.55 34.25 -59.17
C PRO A 198 40.50 35.77 -59.36
N SER A 199 39.30 36.36 -59.39
CA SER A 199 39.12 37.81 -59.55
C SER A 199 39.73 38.60 -58.39
N LEU A 200 39.58 38.11 -57.16
CA LEU A 200 40.21 38.70 -55.98
C LEU A 200 41.73 38.56 -56.03
N THR A 201 42.24 37.36 -56.36
CA THR A 201 43.69 37.13 -56.52
C THR A 201 44.28 38.03 -57.60
N GLU A 202 43.59 38.23 -58.73
CA GLU A 202 44.03 39.13 -59.79
C GLU A 202 43.99 40.60 -59.34
N SER A 203 42.91 41.02 -58.65
CA SER A 203 42.77 42.39 -58.13
C SER A 203 43.87 42.73 -57.11
N VAL A 204 44.14 41.82 -56.16
CA VAL A 204 45.24 41.96 -55.19
C VAL A 204 46.59 41.99 -55.91
N SER A 205 46.81 41.12 -56.90
CA SER A 205 48.05 41.10 -57.70
C SER A 205 48.26 42.40 -58.48
N ARG A 206 47.18 42.99 -59.03
CA ARG A 206 47.22 44.30 -59.70
C ARG A 206 47.53 45.42 -58.70
N LEU A 207 46.94 45.38 -57.50
CA LEU A 207 47.18 46.37 -56.44
C LEU A 207 48.63 46.33 -55.94
N ASP A 208 49.20 45.13 -55.75
CA ASP A 208 50.61 44.94 -55.40
C ASP A 208 51.54 45.51 -56.49
N ARG A 209 51.23 45.27 -57.77
CA ARG A 209 51.98 45.84 -58.90
C ARG A 209 51.89 47.36 -58.97
N MET A 210 50.70 47.94 -58.78
CA MET A 210 50.54 49.41 -58.75
C MET A 210 51.33 50.02 -57.60
N THR A 211 51.24 49.43 -56.40
CA THR A 211 51.96 49.91 -55.22
C THR A 211 53.48 49.85 -55.41
N LYS A 212 54.00 48.74 -55.97
CA LYS A 212 55.44 48.61 -56.30
C LYS A 212 55.90 49.55 -57.42
N GLY A 213 55.03 49.84 -58.39
CA GLY A 213 55.30 50.80 -59.47
C GLY A 213 55.41 52.23 -58.95
N THR A 214 54.55 52.61 -58.01
CA THR A 214 54.56 53.93 -57.36
C THR A 214 55.72 54.09 -56.39
N ALA A 215 56.15 53.02 -55.70
CA ALA A 215 57.30 53.04 -54.79
C ALA A 215 58.68 53.12 -55.48
N ARG A 216 58.74 53.05 -56.83
CA ARG A 216 59.98 53.08 -57.62
C ARG A 216 60.23 54.39 -58.37
N LYS A 217 59.33 55.37 -58.25
CA LYS A 217 59.53 56.76 -58.67
C LYS A 217 59.82 57.63 -57.46
#